data_AF-A0A8T5HGE9-F1
#
_entry.id   AF-A0A8T5HGE9-F1
#
_cell.length_a   1.000
_cell.length_b   1.000
_cell.length_c   1.000
_cell.angle_alpha   90.00
_cell.angle_beta   90.00
_cell.angle_gamma   90.00
#
_symmetry.space_group_name_H-M   'P 1'
#
loop_
_entity.id
_entity.type
_entity.pdbx_description
1 polymer ?
#
loop_
_entity_poly.entity_id
_entity_poly.type
_entity_poly.pdbx_seq_one_letter_code
_entity_poly.pdbx_strand_id
1 'polypeptide(L)'
;VTPANGLVCLAGFMRIISPHFIKEYKNKILNIHPALLPAFPGLDAQKQAIEFGAKYSGCTVHFVDEGVDTGPIIIQEIVKIRDKDTEKTLTKKILTKEHEIYPKAVELFAKKKLSIKGRRVRISS
;
A
#
# COMPACT_ATOMS: atom_id res chain seq x y z
N VAL A 1 5.26 -10.97 18.50
CA VAL A 1 4.36 -9.88 18.04
C VAL A 1 2.96 -10.26 18.48
N THR A 2 2.24 -9.41 19.23
CA THR A 2 0.86 -9.68 19.67
C THR A 2 -0.09 -8.59 19.18
N PRO A 3 -1.41 -8.81 19.19
CA PRO A 3 -2.37 -7.74 18.85
C PRO A 3 -2.26 -6.51 19.75
N ALA A 4 -1.72 -6.63 20.96
CA ALA A 4 -1.60 -5.52 21.90
C ALA A 4 -0.52 -4.52 21.50
N ASN A 5 0.64 -5.01 21.07
CA ASN A 5 1.85 -4.19 20.85
C ASN A 5 2.52 -4.37 19.48
N GLY A 6 1.93 -5.18 18.61
CA GLY A 6 2.49 -5.53 17.32
C GLY A 6 2.00 -4.68 16.16
N LEU A 7 2.83 -4.60 15.14
CA LEU A 7 2.48 -4.20 13.78
C LEU A 7 2.81 -5.38 12.86
N VAL A 8 1.87 -5.74 11.98
CA VAL A 8 2.08 -6.75 10.94
C VAL A 8 2.37 -6.00 9.64
N CYS A 9 3.50 -6.33 9.00
CA CYS A 9 3.93 -5.70 7.76
C CYS A 9 3.88 -6.72 6.61
N LEU A 10 2.99 -6.50 5.65
CA LEU A 10 2.89 -7.29 4.43
C LEU A 10 3.69 -6.59 3.33
N ALA A 11 4.92 -7.07 3.09
CA ALA A 11 5.78 -6.60 2.01
C ALA A 11 5.99 -7.76 1.03
N GLY A 12 5.18 -7.82 -0.03
CA GLY A 12 5.19 -8.95 -0.98
C GLY A 12 4.49 -10.21 -0.47
N PHE A 13 3.50 -10.08 0.43
CA PHE A 13 2.74 -11.22 0.93
C PHE A 13 1.56 -11.54 0.00
N MET A 14 1.71 -12.61 -0.80
CA MET A 14 0.78 -12.96 -1.88
C MET A 14 -0.34 -13.94 -1.45
N ARG A 15 -0.80 -13.87 -0.19
CA ARG A 15 -1.86 -14.75 0.31
C ARG A 15 -2.98 -13.95 0.98
N ILE A 16 -4.20 -14.48 0.88
CA ILE A 16 -5.35 -13.94 1.58
C ILE A 16 -5.19 -14.19 3.08
N ILE A 17 -5.36 -13.13 3.88
CA ILE A 17 -5.37 -13.22 5.34
C ILE A 17 -6.78 -13.54 5.82
N SER A 18 -6.90 -14.41 6.81
CA SER A 18 -8.22 -14.78 7.33
C SER A 18 -8.94 -13.57 7.95
N PRO A 19 -10.28 -13.46 7.79
CA PRO A 19 -11.06 -12.38 8.40
C PRO A 19 -10.88 -12.30 9.92
N HIS A 20 -10.72 -13.45 10.58
CA HIS A 20 -10.44 -13.50 12.02
C HIS A 20 -9.15 -12.76 12.38
N PHE A 21 -8.05 -13.02 11.66
CA PHE A 21 -6.78 -12.35 11.91
C PHE A 21 -6.85 -10.84 11.61
N ILE A 22 -7.53 -10.45 10.53
CA ILE A 22 -7.76 -9.04 10.18
C ILE A 22 -8.50 -8.32 11.31
N LYS A 23 -9.52 -8.96 11.89
CA LYS A 23 -10.28 -8.41 13.02
C LYS A 23 -9.42 -8.28 14.28
N GLU A 24 -8.61 -9.28 14.60
CA GLU A 24 -7.71 -9.24 15.77
C GLU A 24 -6.65 -8.13 15.66
N TYR A 25 -6.09 -7.94 14.46
CA TYR A 25 -5.07 -6.92 14.19
C TYR A 25 -5.65 -5.68 13.49
N LYS A 26 -6.92 -5.35 13.73
CA LYS A 26 -7.59 -4.22 13.07
C LYS A 26 -6.77 -2.94 13.21
N ASN A 27 -6.53 -2.27 12.08
CA ASN A 27 -5.69 -1.06 11.97
C ASN A 27 -4.23 -1.26 12.44
N LYS A 28 -3.71 -2.49 12.42
CA LYS A 28 -2.32 -2.86 12.78
C LYS A 28 -1.68 -3.80 11.76
N ILE A 29 -2.27 -3.92 10.59
CA ILE A 29 -1.71 -4.62 9.44
C ILE A 29 -1.49 -3.60 8.34
N LEU A 30 -0.25 -3.43 7.90
CA LEU A 30 0.10 -2.60 6.77
C LEU A 30 0.34 -3.47 5.54
N ASN A 31 -0.12 -2.98 4.39
CA ASN A 31 0.23 -3.54 3.10
C ASN A 31 0.76 -2.42 2.18
N ILE A 32 1.57 -2.82 1.21
CA ILE A 32 1.98 -1.96 0.11
C ILE A 32 1.52 -2.55 -1.22
N HIS A 33 0.91 -1.70 -2.04
CA HIS A 33 0.39 -2.06 -3.34
C HIS A 33 1.04 -1.22 -4.45
N PRO A 34 1.52 -1.83 -5.56
CA PRO A 34 2.22 -1.13 -6.63
C PRO A 34 1.29 -0.38 -7.61
N ALA A 35 0.32 0.35 -7.08
CA ALA A 35 -0.46 1.33 -7.82
C ALA A 35 -0.92 2.49 -6.93
N LEU A 36 -1.42 3.55 -7.55
CA LEU A 36 -2.16 4.62 -6.88
C LEU A 36 -3.61 4.18 -6.66
N LEU A 37 -3.89 3.49 -5.55
CA LEU A 37 -5.25 3.08 -5.21
C LEU A 37 -6.17 4.31 -5.16
N PRO A 38 -7.41 4.21 -5.67
CA PRO A 38 -8.14 2.98 -6.01
C PRO A 38 -7.88 2.42 -7.42
N ALA A 39 -6.93 2.95 -8.19
CA ALA A 39 -6.62 2.42 -9.52
C ALA A 39 -5.83 1.10 -9.44
N PHE A 40 -6.15 0.19 -10.36
CA PHE A 40 -5.45 -1.09 -10.58
C PHE A 40 -5.26 -1.95 -9.31
N PRO A 41 -6.32 -2.25 -8.52
CA PRO A 41 -6.22 -3.16 -7.38
C PRO A 41 -5.95 -4.60 -7.84
N GLY A 42 -5.50 -5.46 -6.92
CA GLY A 42 -5.28 -6.88 -7.19
C GLY A 42 -3.96 -7.17 -7.92
N LEU A 43 -3.93 -8.24 -8.72
CA LEU A 43 -2.70 -8.75 -9.31
C LEU A 43 -2.26 -7.91 -10.53
N ASP A 44 -0.96 -7.95 -10.83
CA ASP A 44 -0.36 -7.39 -12.05
C ASP A 44 -0.65 -5.89 -12.29
N ALA A 45 -0.75 -5.09 -11.22
CA ALA A 45 -1.15 -3.69 -11.29
C ALA A 45 -0.29 -2.83 -12.25
N GLN A 46 1.01 -3.12 -12.33
CA GLN A 46 1.93 -2.42 -13.25
C GLN A 46 1.62 -2.76 -14.71
N LYS A 47 1.28 -4.03 -15.00
CA LYS A 47 0.86 -4.47 -16.33
C LYS A 47 -0.45 -3.80 -16.72
N GLN A 48 -1.43 -3.82 -15.83
CA GLN A 48 -2.71 -3.13 -16.04
C GLN A 48 -2.50 -1.64 -16.37
N ALA A 49 -1.61 -0.94 -15.64
CA ALA A 49 -1.33 0.46 -15.89
C ALA A 49 -0.69 0.72 -17.27
N ILE A 50 0.22 -0.15 -17.71
CA ILE A 50 0.85 -0.08 -19.04
C ILE A 50 -0.18 -0.34 -20.15
N GLU A 51 -0.96 -1.42 -20.03
CA GLU A 51 -1.96 -1.81 -21.04
C GLU A 51 -3.11 -0.79 -21.14
N PHE A 52 -3.49 -0.18 -20.02
CA PHE A 52 -4.48 0.90 -20.00
C PHE A 52 -3.97 2.19 -20.65
N GLY A 53 -2.65 2.34 -20.86
CA GLY A 53 -2.05 3.56 -21.40
C GLY A 53 -1.96 4.71 -20.39
N ALA A 54 -1.91 4.40 -19.09
CA ALA A 54 -1.79 5.41 -18.04
C ALA A 54 -0.49 6.23 -18.19
N LYS A 55 -0.55 7.53 -17.87
CA LYS A 55 0.64 8.41 -17.87
C LYS A 55 1.32 8.51 -16.50
N TYR A 56 0.61 8.08 -15.45
CA TYR A 56 1.09 8.03 -14.08
C TYR A 56 0.60 6.75 -13.42
N SER A 57 1.45 6.17 -12.58
CA SER A 57 1.12 5.13 -11.60
C SER A 57 1.87 5.47 -10.30
N GLY A 58 2.17 4.51 -9.45
CA GLY A 58 2.81 4.75 -8.17
C GLY A 58 2.69 3.56 -7.24
N CYS A 59 2.81 3.81 -5.94
CA CYS A 59 2.51 2.82 -4.90
C CYS A 59 1.72 3.45 -3.76
N THR A 60 1.00 2.60 -3.04
CA THR A 60 0.13 2.98 -1.93
C THR A 60 0.42 2.12 -0.72
N VAL A 61 0.69 2.74 0.42
CA VAL A 61 0.67 2.07 1.73
C VAL A 61 -0.66 2.31 2.39
N HIS A 62 -1.31 1.24 2.83
CA HIS A 62 -2.63 1.31 3.47
C HIS A 62 -2.73 0.30 4.61
N PHE A 63 -3.70 0.52 5.49
CA PHE A 63 -4.12 -0.51 6.44
C PHE A 63 -4.89 -1.61 5.70
N VAL A 64 -4.72 -2.86 6.10
CA VAL A 64 -5.51 -3.98 5.56
C VAL A 64 -6.89 -4.01 6.22
N ASP A 65 -7.93 -4.24 5.40
CA ASP A 65 -9.28 -4.60 5.82
C ASP A 65 -9.71 -5.90 5.13
N GLU A 66 -10.98 -6.28 5.24
CA GLU A 66 -11.49 -7.55 4.69
C GLU A 66 -11.58 -7.57 3.16
N GLY A 67 -11.44 -6.42 2.49
CA GLY A 67 -11.39 -6.34 1.04
C GLY A 67 -9.96 -6.33 0.50
N VAL A 68 -9.84 -6.46 -0.83
CA VAL A 68 -8.54 -6.46 -1.52
C VAL A 68 -8.17 -5.03 -1.87
N ASP A 69 -7.07 -4.54 -1.28
CA ASP A 69 -6.52 -3.20 -1.51
C ASP A 69 -7.53 -2.06 -1.23
N THR A 70 -8.46 -2.29 -0.30
CA THR A 70 -9.55 -1.34 -0.01
C THR A 70 -9.37 -0.55 1.27
N GLY A 71 -8.40 -0.86 2.12
CA GLY A 71 -8.33 -0.22 3.43
C GLY A 71 -7.87 1.25 3.43
N PRO A 72 -7.90 1.92 4.59
CA PRO A 72 -7.54 3.33 4.73
C PRO A 72 -6.08 3.60 4.29
N ILE A 73 -5.91 4.54 3.36
CA ILE A 73 -4.62 4.93 2.77
C ILE A 73 -3.82 5.80 3.73
N ILE A 74 -2.54 5.49 3.91
CA ILE A 74 -1.61 6.22 4.78
C ILE A 74 -0.69 7.13 3.96
N ILE A 75 0.01 6.58 2.96
CA ILE A 75 0.96 7.30 2.09
C ILE A 75 0.80 6.79 0.66
N GLN A 76 0.90 7.68 -0.32
CA GLN A 76 1.04 7.34 -1.73
C GLN A 76 2.23 8.09 -2.32
N GLU A 77 2.90 7.48 -3.30
CA GLU A 77 3.92 8.14 -4.11
C GLU A 77 3.69 7.88 -5.59
N ILE A 78 3.90 8.92 -6.40
CA ILE A 78 3.60 8.93 -7.83
C ILE A 78 4.86 8.58 -8.64
N VAL A 79 4.66 7.81 -9.69
CA VAL A 79 5.67 7.50 -10.72
C VAL A 79 5.12 7.87 -12.09
N LYS A 80 5.88 8.64 -12.86
CA LYS A 80 5.56 8.94 -14.27
C LYS A 80 5.88 7.74 -15.17
N ILE A 81 4.91 7.35 -15.98
CA ILE A 81 5.07 6.35 -17.05
C ILE A 81 5.52 7.09 -18.31
N ARG A 82 6.69 6.72 -18.83
CA ARG A 82 7.25 7.25 -20.08
C ARG A 82 6.78 6.38 -21.24
N ASP A 83 6.71 6.93 -22.44
CA ASP A 83 6.15 6.21 -23.60
C ASP A 83 6.93 4.93 -23.99
N LYS A 84 8.19 4.81 -23.56
CA LYS A 84 9.03 3.61 -23.77
C LYS A 84 9.10 2.69 -22.54
N ASP A 85 8.38 3.00 -21.47
CA ASP A 85 8.36 2.12 -20.31
C ASP A 85 7.62 0.82 -20.67
N THR A 86 8.20 -0.29 -20.26
CA THR A 86 7.57 -1.61 -20.18
C THR A 86 7.12 -1.87 -18.75
N GLU A 87 6.29 -2.91 -18.55
CA GLU A 87 5.93 -3.43 -17.23
C GLU A 87 7.17 -3.58 -16.34
N LYS A 88 8.22 -4.25 -16.84
CA LYS A 88 9.48 -4.45 -16.11
C LYS A 88 10.15 -3.15 -15.67
N THR A 89 10.16 -2.13 -16.52
CA THR A 89 10.76 -0.83 -16.15
C THR A 89 9.89 -0.03 -15.20
N LEU A 90 8.57 -0.13 -15.32
CA LEU A 90 7.62 0.51 -14.40
C LEU A 90 7.71 -0.13 -13.02
N THR A 91 7.74 -1.46 -12.94
CA THR A 91 7.92 -2.22 -11.70
C THR A 91 9.17 -1.77 -10.95
N LYS A 92 10.31 -1.60 -11.63
CA LYS A 92 11.54 -1.10 -10.99
C LYS A 92 11.39 0.30 -10.41
N LYS A 93 10.73 1.22 -11.13
CA LYS A 93 10.50 2.59 -10.66
C LYS A 93 9.59 2.63 -9.44
N ILE A 94 8.51 1.85 -9.48
CA ILE A 94 7.56 1.74 -8.38
C ILE A 94 8.25 1.12 -7.16
N LEU A 95 9.02 0.04 -7.34
CA LEU A 95 9.75 -0.62 -6.25
C LEU A 95 10.71 0.34 -5.51
N THR A 96 11.38 1.26 -6.22
CA THR A 96 12.17 2.32 -5.57
C THR A 96 11.31 3.17 -4.65
N LYS A 97 10.12 3.58 -5.08
CA LYS A 97 9.18 4.35 -4.26
C LYS A 97 8.58 3.55 -3.11
N GLU A 98 8.33 2.26 -3.31
CA GLU A 98 7.87 1.36 -2.26
C GLU A 98 8.87 1.28 -1.10
N HIS A 99 10.16 1.12 -1.41
CA HIS A 99 11.23 1.12 -0.41
C HIS A 99 11.38 2.46 0.33
N GLU A 100 10.96 3.57 -0.26
CA GLU A 100 10.94 4.89 0.40
C GLU A 100 9.75 5.02 1.36
N ILE A 101 8.53 4.71 0.90
CA ILE A 101 7.32 5.03 1.67
C ILE A 101 6.91 3.98 2.69
N TYR A 102 7.26 2.71 2.46
CA TYR A 102 6.85 1.66 3.37
C TYR A 102 7.49 1.81 4.76
N PRO A 103 8.82 2.02 4.88
CA PRO A 103 9.45 2.29 6.18
C PRO A 103 8.91 3.57 6.83
N LYS A 104 8.61 4.61 6.05
CA LYS A 104 8.02 5.85 6.56
C LYS A 104 6.64 5.62 7.18
N ALA A 105 5.79 4.81 6.55
CA ALA A 105 4.50 4.46 7.12
C ALA A 105 4.63 3.66 8.43
N VAL A 106 5.58 2.72 8.48
CA VAL A 106 5.93 1.98 9.70
C VAL A 106 6.40 2.92 10.81
N GLU A 107 7.26 3.89 10.49
CA GLU A 107 7.74 4.90 11.44
C GLU A 107 6.60 5.76 11.98
N LEU A 108 5.70 6.25 11.11
CA LEU A 108 4.54 7.04 11.53
C LEU A 108 3.62 6.25 12.46
N PHE A 109 3.40 4.96 12.17
CA PHE A 109 2.66 4.06 13.04
C PHE A 109 3.34 3.89 14.40
N ALA A 110 4.64 3.58 14.40
CA ALA A 110 5.43 3.38 15.62
C ALA A 110 5.47 4.63 16.51
N LYS A 111 5.53 5.82 15.90
CA LYS A 111 5.47 7.12 16.60
C LYS A 111 4.06 7.54 17.00
N LYS A 112 3.03 6.70 16.78
CA LYS A 112 1.61 6.98 17.06
C LYS A 112 1.12 8.28 16.41
N LYS A 113 1.64 8.61 15.22
CA LYS A 113 1.26 9.81 14.47
C LYS A 113 0.04 9.62 13.56
N LEU A 114 -0.52 8.41 13.50
CA LEU A 114 -1.65 8.08 12.62
C LEU A 114 -2.95 8.04 13.41
N SER A 115 -3.97 8.72 12.91
CA SER A 115 -5.36 8.61 13.40
C SER A 115 -6.32 8.35 12.24
N ILE A 116 -7.30 7.47 12.45
CA ILE A 116 -8.23 7.05 11.41
C ILE A 116 -9.62 7.63 11.71
N LYS A 117 -10.21 8.35 10.74
CA LYS A 117 -11.60 8.82 10.79
C LYS A 117 -12.34 8.33 9.54
N GLY A 118 -13.20 7.32 9.72
CA GLY A 118 -13.79 6.60 8.59
C GLY A 118 -12.68 5.96 7.74
N ARG A 119 -12.59 6.32 6.46
CA ARG A 119 -11.54 5.85 5.54
C ARG A 119 -10.30 6.75 5.47
N ARG A 120 -10.32 7.92 6.12
CA ARG A 120 -9.20 8.87 6.04
C ARG A 120 -8.23 8.66 7.19
N VAL A 121 -6.95 8.54 6.86
CA VAL A 121 -5.85 8.61 7.82
C VAL A 121 -5.38 10.05 7.91
N ARG A 122 -5.24 10.58 9.14
CA ARG A 122 -4.60 11.87 9.43
C ARG A 122 -3.25 11.62 10.07
N ILE A 123 -2.24 12.32 9.57
CA ILE A 123 -0.87 12.30 10.10
C ILE A 123 -0.70 13.55 10.96
N SER A 124 -0.38 13.39 12.24
CA SER A 124 -0.06 14.53 13.11
C SER A 124 1.33 15.07 12.78
N SER A 125 1.50 16.39 12.90
CA SER A 125 2.80 17.07 12.83
C SER A 125 3.82 16.46 13.78
#